data_AF-A0A0L8AJA7-F1
#
_entry.id   AF-A0A0L8AJA7-F1
#
_cell.length_a   1.000
_cell.length_b   1.000
_cell.length_c   1.000
_cell.angle_alpha   90.00
_cell.angle_beta   90.00
_cell.angle_gamma   90.00
#
_symmetry.space_group_name_H-M   'P 1'
#
loop_
_entity.id
_entity.type
_entity.pdbx_description
1 polymer ?
#
loop_
_entity_poly.entity_id
_entity_poly.type
_entity_poly.pdbx_seq_one_letter_code
_entity_poly.pdbx_strand_id
1 'polypeptide(L)'
;MNEYLDQILDYTKIVSFIFSMVALYVSLKVYKLFYFREVQKKQLDLVLKLIKDFQEFDYVVSLMSYENGTSSRVYISDGNIFSLGKTKSDLKISLLKTDEVAGYPIYLTEEATKQINISEYTHNPLMPNKISNILREIFPDKITFSKLGTTVDRSFVLMDISRVLDSKEADELHSKKASPYVSNLGTDLGSFIENSNDLKNELGKWLKKIGIKDLNLKWNK
;
A
#
# COMPACT_ATOMS: atom_id res chain seq x y z
N MET A 1 33.13 67.67 12.16
CA MET A 1 32.77 66.78 13.28
C MET A 1 31.46 66.03 13.03
N ASN A 2 30.44 66.66 12.43
CA ASN A 2 29.19 65.99 12.05
C ASN A 2 29.32 64.93 10.95
N GLU A 3 30.08 65.17 9.88
CA GLU A 3 30.23 64.19 8.78
C GLU A 3 30.84 62.84 9.21
N TYR A 4 31.77 62.86 10.17
CA TYR A 4 32.39 61.63 10.71
C TYR A 4 31.41 60.81 11.57
N LEU A 5 30.53 61.49 12.31
CA LEU A 5 29.49 60.86 13.13
C LEU A 5 28.39 60.25 12.27
N ASP A 6 27.99 60.95 11.20
CA ASP A 6 27.00 60.44 10.24
C ASP A 6 27.52 59.22 9.46
N GLN A 7 28.80 59.22 9.05
CA GLN A 7 29.43 58.04 8.44
C GLN A 7 29.42 56.81 9.36
N ILE A 8 29.80 56.99 10.64
CA ILE A 8 29.80 55.89 11.61
C ILE A 8 28.37 55.35 11.84
N LEU A 9 27.38 56.24 11.88
CA LEU A 9 25.96 55.87 12.02
C LEU A 9 25.44 55.06 10.82
N ASP A 10 25.87 55.41 9.61
CA ASP A 10 25.50 54.68 8.40
C ASP A 10 26.19 53.31 8.31
N TYR A 11 27.47 53.21 8.69
CA TYR A 11 28.14 51.90 8.78
C TYR A 11 27.48 50.98 9.81
N THR A 12 27.06 51.48 10.97
CA THR A 12 26.36 50.67 11.98
C THR A 12 24.98 50.21 11.52
N LYS A 13 24.24 51.03 10.76
CA LYS A 13 22.98 50.61 10.12
C LYS A 13 23.21 49.52 9.07
N ILE A 14 24.23 49.67 8.22
CA ILE A 14 24.58 48.67 7.19
C ILE A 14 24.96 47.34 7.85
N VAL A 15 25.81 47.37 8.88
CA VAL A 15 26.20 46.17 9.63
C VAL A 15 24.98 45.52 10.30
N SER A 16 24.11 46.30 10.93
CA SER A 16 22.87 45.79 11.55
C SER A 16 21.92 45.17 10.55
N PHE A 17 21.82 45.73 9.34
CA PHE A 17 21.04 45.19 8.24
C PHE A 17 21.60 43.84 7.75
N ILE A 18 22.93 43.73 7.60
CA ILE A 18 23.59 42.47 7.24
C ILE A 18 23.34 41.39 8.30
N PHE A 19 23.49 41.71 9.59
CA PHE A 19 23.18 40.77 10.67
C PHE A 19 21.72 40.31 10.66
N SER A 20 20.78 41.22 10.38
CA SER A 20 19.35 40.89 10.28
C SER A 20 19.07 39.95 9.10
N MET A 21 19.70 40.18 7.95
CA MET A 21 19.58 39.29 6.77
C MET A 21 20.17 37.90 7.02
N VAL A 22 21.33 37.82 7.69
CA VAL A 22 21.93 36.53 8.10
C VAL A 22 21.03 35.81 9.09
N ALA A 23 20.48 36.50 10.09
CA ALA A 23 19.55 35.92 11.05
C ALA A 23 18.29 35.38 10.38
N LEU A 24 17.71 36.13 9.43
CA LEU A 24 16.57 35.68 8.63
C LEU A 24 16.90 34.43 7.82
N TYR A 25 18.06 34.40 7.15
CA TYR A 25 18.50 33.24 6.38
C TYR A 25 18.66 31.99 7.25
N VAL A 26 19.27 32.13 8.43
CA VAL A 26 19.42 31.04 9.40
C VAL A 26 18.05 30.58 9.91
N SER A 27 17.16 31.50 10.26
CA SER A 27 15.80 31.19 10.71
C SER A 27 15.02 30.42 9.65
N LEU A 28 15.06 30.85 8.38
CA LEU A 28 14.44 30.14 7.26
C LEU A 28 15.02 28.73 7.06
N LYS A 29 16.34 28.57 7.22
CA LYS A 29 16.98 27.24 7.15
C LYS A 29 16.52 26.32 8.27
N VAL A 30 16.48 26.82 9.51
CA VAL A 30 16.01 26.05 10.67
C VAL A 30 14.53 25.70 10.53
N TYR A 31 13.69 26.65 10.11
CA TYR A 31 12.27 26.42 9.85
C TYR A 31 12.04 25.34 8.79
N LYS A 32 12.75 25.42 7.64
CA LYS A 32 12.67 24.39 6.60
C LYS A 32 13.08 23.01 7.12
N LEU A 33 14.13 22.93 7.94
CA LEU A 33 14.57 21.68 8.55
C LEU A 33 13.51 21.11 9.51
N PHE A 34 12.92 21.96 10.35
CA PHE A 34 11.86 21.57 11.28
C PHE A 34 10.63 21.06 10.52
N TYR A 35 10.14 21.83 9.55
CA TYR A 35 9.00 21.47 8.71
C TYR A 35 9.24 20.14 7.99
N PHE A 36 10.44 19.93 7.44
CA PHE A 36 10.81 18.67 6.78
C PHE A 36 10.76 17.48 7.75
N ARG A 37 11.26 17.63 8.99
CA ARG A 37 11.18 16.59 10.02
C ARG A 37 9.74 16.29 10.43
N GLU A 38 8.90 17.31 10.56
CA GLU A 38 7.48 17.12 10.89
C GLU A 38 6.74 16.37 9.78
N VAL A 39 7.00 16.74 8.52
CA VAL A 39 6.49 16.01 7.36
C VAL A 39 6.97 14.56 7.41
N GLN A 40 8.27 14.31 7.56
CA GLN A 40 8.84 12.96 7.63
C GLN A 40 8.19 12.11 8.74
N LYS A 41 7.89 12.69 9.90
CA LYS A 41 7.18 12.00 10.98
C LYS A 41 5.77 11.57 10.55
N LYS A 42 5.00 12.48 9.93
CA LYS A 42 3.67 12.15 9.39
C LYS A 42 3.74 11.10 8.28
N GLN A 43 4.76 11.15 7.41
CA GLN A 43 4.96 10.12 6.39
C GLN A 43 5.27 8.77 7.02
N LEU A 44 6.10 8.74 8.08
CA LEU A 44 6.42 7.51 8.80
C LEU A 44 5.18 6.89 9.41
N ASP A 45 4.37 7.69 10.12
CA ASP A 45 3.12 7.21 10.73
C ASP A 45 2.18 6.60 9.66
N LEU A 46 2.05 7.25 8.49
CA LEU A 46 1.27 6.74 7.36
C LEU A 46 1.82 5.42 6.79
N VAL A 47 3.14 5.33 6.59
CA VAL A 47 3.78 4.11 6.08
C VAL A 47 3.64 2.96 7.07
N LEU A 48 3.78 3.22 8.37
CA LEU A 48 3.58 2.20 9.40
C LEU A 48 2.13 1.75 9.47
N LYS A 49 1.17 2.66 9.33
CA LYS A 49 -0.26 2.34 9.25
C LYS A 49 -0.56 1.43 8.05
N LEU A 50 -0.08 1.79 6.86
CA LEU A 50 -0.20 0.98 5.64
C LEU A 50 0.34 -0.44 5.87
N ILE A 51 1.54 -0.56 6.42
CA ILE A 51 2.16 -1.87 6.66
C ILE A 51 1.34 -2.69 7.67
N LYS A 52 0.85 -2.05 8.74
CA LYS A 52 0.01 -2.71 9.74
C LYS A 52 -1.28 -3.23 9.12
N ASP A 53 -2.01 -2.38 8.40
CA ASP A 53 -3.27 -2.74 7.76
C ASP A 53 -3.09 -3.90 6.77
N PHE A 54 -1.96 -3.92 6.05
CA PHE A 54 -1.66 -5.00 5.12
C PHE A 54 -1.19 -6.29 5.80
N GLN A 55 -0.72 -6.25 7.05
CA GLN A 55 -0.28 -7.41 7.82
C GLN A 55 -1.37 -7.99 8.73
N GLU A 56 -2.42 -7.22 9.02
CA GLU A 56 -3.48 -7.62 9.93
C GLU A 56 -4.35 -8.74 9.34
N PHE A 57 -4.44 -8.82 8.02
CA PHE A 57 -5.31 -9.76 7.32
C PHE A 57 -4.52 -10.67 6.39
N ASP A 58 -4.76 -11.96 6.50
CA ASP A 58 -4.39 -12.92 5.48
C ASP A 58 -5.51 -13.02 4.45
N TYR A 59 -5.15 -13.19 3.18
CA TYR A 59 -6.09 -13.41 2.09
C TYR A 59 -5.97 -14.85 1.62
N VAL A 60 -7.10 -15.46 1.28
CA VAL A 60 -7.15 -16.72 0.54
C VAL A 60 -7.30 -16.40 -0.94
N VAL A 61 -6.38 -16.94 -1.73
CA VAL A 61 -6.35 -16.81 -3.19
C VAL A 61 -6.85 -18.12 -3.78
N SER A 62 -7.86 -18.05 -4.65
CA SER A 62 -8.44 -19.21 -5.31
C SER A 62 -8.64 -18.94 -6.80
N LEU A 63 -8.32 -19.93 -7.65
CA LEU A 63 -8.79 -19.92 -9.04
C LEU A 63 -10.25 -20.36 -9.06
N MET A 64 -11.09 -19.54 -9.67
CA MET A 64 -12.45 -19.89 -10.03
C MET A 64 -12.47 -20.18 -11.52
N SER A 65 -12.93 -21.36 -11.94
CA SER A 65 -13.14 -21.69 -13.34
C SER A 65 -14.61 -22.02 -13.57
N TYR A 66 -15.16 -21.48 -14.66
CA TYR A 66 -16.52 -21.72 -15.10
C TYR A 66 -16.46 -22.38 -16.47
N GLU A 67 -16.64 -23.70 -16.49
CA GLU A 67 -16.71 -24.48 -17.73
C GLU A 67 -18.05 -25.23 -17.75
N ASN A 68 -18.77 -25.13 -18.88
CA ASN A 68 -20.00 -25.88 -19.14
C ASN A 68 -21.08 -25.77 -18.05
N GLY A 69 -21.22 -24.59 -17.41
CA GLY A 69 -22.21 -24.36 -16.36
C GLY A 69 -21.85 -24.92 -14.98
N THR A 70 -20.67 -25.55 -14.84
CA THR A 70 -20.10 -25.98 -13.57
C THR A 70 -19.02 -25.00 -13.11
N SER A 71 -19.10 -24.57 -11.85
CA SER A 71 -18.05 -23.77 -11.22
C SER A 71 -17.11 -24.69 -10.44
N SER A 72 -15.81 -24.56 -10.69
CA SER A 72 -14.77 -25.21 -9.89
C SER A 72 -13.93 -24.14 -9.18
N ARG A 73 -13.58 -24.44 -7.93
CA ARG A 73 -12.71 -23.60 -7.10
C ARG A 73 -11.47 -24.39 -6.75
N VAL A 74 -10.31 -23.87 -7.14
CA VAL A 74 -9.00 -24.45 -6.81
C VAL A 74 -8.28 -23.48 -5.88
N TYR A 75 -7.88 -23.98 -4.72
CA TYR A 75 -7.05 -23.22 -3.79
C TYR A 75 -5.65 -22.98 -4.39
N ILE A 76 -5.18 -21.73 -4.35
CA ILE A 76 -3.84 -21.35 -4.83
C ILE A 76 -2.90 -21.16 -3.64
N SER A 77 -3.24 -20.25 -2.73
CA SER A 77 -2.38 -19.86 -1.61
C SER A 77 -3.16 -19.04 -0.59
N ASP A 78 -2.55 -18.83 0.57
CA ASP A 78 -3.02 -17.93 1.61
C ASP A 78 -1.89 -17.05 2.15
N GLY A 79 -2.29 -15.93 2.75
CA GLY A 79 -1.40 -15.03 3.48
C GLY A 79 -1.67 -13.55 3.17
N ASN A 80 -1.01 -12.68 3.91
CA ASN A 80 -1.06 -11.24 3.69
C ASN A 80 -0.47 -10.79 2.34
N ILE A 81 -0.72 -9.54 1.95
CA ILE A 81 -0.28 -8.98 0.64
C ILE A 81 1.23 -9.16 0.41
N PHE A 82 2.04 -9.02 1.47
CA PHE A 82 3.50 -9.13 1.35
C PHE A 82 4.00 -10.58 1.23
N SER A 83 3.29 -11.54 1.81
CA SER A 83 3.56 -12.98 1.64
C SER A 83 3.02 -13.52 0.32
N LEU A 84 1.91 -12.97 -0.19
CA LEU A 84 1.38 -13.31 -1.51
C LEU A 84 2.28 -12.79 -2.64
N GLY A 85 3.02 -11.70 -2.41
CA GLY A 85 4.10 -11.24 -3.30
C GLY A 85 5.34 -12.15 -3.34
N LYS A 86 5.30 -13.37 -2.77
CA LYS A 86 6.39 -14.35 -2.93
C LYS A 86 6.51 -14.75 -4.41
N THR A 87 7.74 -14.99 -4.83
CA THR A 87 8.17 -15.27 -6.21
C THR A 87 7.28 -16.31 -6.92
N LYS A 88 7.02 -16.12 -8.22
CA LYS A 88 6.24 -17.05 -9.09
C LYS A 88 6.63 -18.53 -8.94
N SER A 89 7.87 -18.81 -8.57
CA SER A 89 8.42 -20.15 -8.33
C SER A 89 7.93 -20.85 -7.06
N ASP A 90 7.46 -20.09 -6.05
CA ASP A 90 7.12 -20.62 -4.72
C ASP A 90 5.61 -20.84 -4.52
N LEU A 91 4.79 -20.35 -5.46
CA LEU A 91 3.38 -20.69 -5.57
C LEU A 91 3.26 -22.17 -5.95
N LYS A 92 3.24 -23.04 -4.94
CA LYS A 92 2.90 -24.46 -5.10
C LYS A 92 1.41 -24.57 -5.37
N ILE A 93 1.02 -24.36 -6.62
CA ILE A 93 -0.29 -24.81 -7.08
C ILE A 93 -0.13 -26.30 -7.37
N SER A 94 -0.77 -27.16 -6.57
CA SER A 94 -0.59 -28.62 -6.67
C SER A 94 -1.04 -29.21 -8.02
N LEU A 95 -1.68 -28.41 -8.89
CA LEU A 95 -2.37 -28.89 -10.10
C LEU A 95 -2.24 -27.96 -11.34
N LEU A 96 -1.66 -26.75 -11.24
CA LEU A 96 -1.58 -25.80 -12.37
C LEU A 96 -0.20 -25.10 -12.38
N LYS A 97 0.33 -24.75 -13.55
CA LYS A 97 1.58 -23.97 -13.60
C LYS A 97 1.26 -22.51 -13.32
N THR A 98 2.05 -21.82 -12.48
CA THR A 98 1.86 -20.39 -12.16
C THR A 98 1.75 -19.50 -13.41
N ASP A 99 2.47 -19.85 -14.48
CA ASP A 99 2.44 -19.15 -15.77
C ASP A 99 1.09 -19.26 -16.49
N GLU A 100 0.34 -20.35 -16.27
CA GLU A 100 -1.00 -20.53 -16.83
C GLU A 100 -2.04 -19.68 -16.10
N VAL A 101 -1.76 -19.33 -14.83
CA VAL A 101 -2.70 -18.61 -13.96
C VAL A 101 -2.39 -17.12 -13.87
N ALA A 102 -1.18 -16.72 -14.26
CA ALA A 102 -0.70 -15.35 -14.16
C ALA A 102 -1.58 -14.35 -14.94
N GLY A 103 -2.09 -14.73 -16.11
CA GLY A 103 -2.91 -13.84 -16.95
C GLY A 103 -4.38 -13.73 -16.55
N TYR A 104 -4.81 -14.39 -15.47
CA TYR A 104 -6.20 -14.28 -15.03
C TYR A 104 -6.45 -13.00 -14.24
N PRO A 105 -7.60 -12.33 -14.49
CA PRO A 105 -7.97 -11.13 -13.75
C PRO A 105 -8.24 -11.47 -12.28
N ILE A 106 -7.88 -10.54 -11.39
CA ILE A 106 -8.14 -10.67 -9.96
C ILE A 106 -9.41 -9.95 -9.57
N TYR A 107 -10.21 -10.64 -8.76
CA TYR A 107 -11.39 -10.12 -8.11
C TYR A 107 -11.23 -10.20 -6.59
N LEU A 108 -11.56 -9.12 -5.89
CA LEU A 108 -11.70 -9.10 -4.44
C LEU A 108 -13.16 -9.16 -4.03
N THR A 109 -13.46 -9.85 -2.93
CA THR A 109 -14.77 -9.74 -2.28
C THR A 109 -14.98 -8.34 -1.74
N GLU A 110 -16.24 -7.89 -1.70
CA GLU A 110 -16.61 -6.59 -1.10
C GLU A 110 -16.09 -6.43 0.33
N GLU A 111 -16.07 -7.52 1.10
CA GLU A 111 -15.54 -7.54 2.46
C GLU A 111 -14.03 -7.29 2.48
N ALA A 112 -13.27 -7.98 1.63
CA ALA A 112 -11.83 -7.75 1.48
C ALA A 112 -11.55 -6.31 1.05
N THR A 113 -12.32 -5.77 0.11
CA THR A 113 -12.13 -4.40 -0.36
C THR A 113 -12.45 -3.35 0.71
N LYS A 114 -13.47 -3.57 1.56
CA LYS A 114 -13.83 -2.64 2.64
C LYS A 114 -12.77 -2.56 3.74
N GLN A 115 -12.04 -3.65 3.98
CA GLN A 115 -10.97 -3.67 4.98
C GLN A 115 -9.75 -2.88 4.53
N ILE A 116 -9.40 -2.95 3.23
CA ILE A 116 -8.28 -2.22 2.68
C ILE A 116 -8.77 -0.83 2.25
N ASN A 117 -8.73 0.17 3.14
CA ASN A 117 -9.04 1.56 2.79
C ASN A 117 -7.91 2.19 1.93
N ILE A 118 -7.68 1.64 0.74
CA ILE A 118 -6.58 1.98 -0.19
C ILE A 118 -6.59 3.47 -0.54
N SER A 119 -7.78 4.06 -0.64
CA SER A 119 -7.94 5.47 -1.00
C SER A 119 -7.19 6.41 -0.06
N GLU A 120 -7.09 6.06 1.23
CA GLU A 120 -6.34 6.80 2.25
C GLU A 120 -4.84 6.83 1.98
N TYR A 121 -4.34 5.88 1.18
CA TYR A 121 -2.93 5.73 0.86
C TYR A 121 -2.61 6.25 -0.54
N THR A 122 -3.44 5.93 -1.54
CA THR A 122 -3.18 6.29 -2.95
C THR A 122 -3.43 7.76 -3.26
N HIS A 123 -4.26 8.46 -2.48
CA HIS A 123 -4.58 9.88 -2.73
C HIS A 123 -3.95 10.83 -1.71
N ASN A 124 -3.19 10.30 -0.75
CA ASN A 124 -2.64 11.10 0.33
C ASN A 124 -1.33 11.79 -0.10
N PRO A 125 -1.26 13.13 -0.08
CA PRO A 125 -0.09 13.89 -0.53
C PRO A 125 1.15 13.69 0.36
N LEU A 126 0.98 13.13 1.56
CA LEU A 126 2.07 12.80 2.47
C LEU A 126 2.59 11.37 2.28
N MET A 127 1.87 10.51 1.55
CA MET A 127 2.40 9.19 1.19
C MET A 127 3.58 9.36 0.23
N PRO A 128 4.72 8.65 0.43
CA PRO A 128 5.82 8.73 -0.53
C PRO A 128 5.37 8.33 -1.94
N ASN A 129 5.59 9.20 -2.93
CA ASN A 129 5.05 9.06 -4.28
C ASN A 129 5.29 7.69 -4.92
N LYS A 130 6.47 7.09 -4.74
CA LYS A 130 6.77 5.77 -5.29
C LYS A 130 5.88 4.67 -4.70
N ILE A 131 5.66 4.70 -3.38
CA ILE A 131 4.76 3.77 -2.68
C ILE A 131 3.33 3.99 -3.17
N SER A 132 2.88 5.26 -3.23
CA SER A 132 1.54 5.60 -3.72
C SER A 132 1.31 5.16 -5.17
N ASN A 133 2.31 5.27 -6.04
CA ASN A 133 2.18 4.87 -7.44
C ASN A 133 2.05 3.35 -7.55
N ILE A 134 2.90 2.58 -6.86
CA ILE A 134 2.80 1.12 -6.87
C ILE A 134 1.44 0.66 -6.34
N LEU A 135 0.92 1.30 -5.28
CA LEU A 135 -0.42 0.98 -4.76
C LEU A 135 -1.54 1.20 -5.81
N ARG A 136 -1.43 2.20 -6.68
CA ARG A 136 -2.39 2.43 -7.77
C ARG A 136 -2.28 1.40 -8.88
N GLU A 137 -1.12 0.76 -9.04
CA GLU A 137 -0.95 -0.37 -9.99
C GLU A 137 -1.55 -1.68 -9.43
N ILE A 138 -1.68 -1.80 -8.10
CA ILE A 138 -2.29 -2.96 -7.43
C ILE A 138 -3.81 -2.78 -7.33
N PHE A 139 -4.26 -1.56 -7.04
CA PHE A 139 -5.65 -1.27 -6.68
C PHE A 139 -6.21 -0.13 -7.54
N PRO A 140 -7.42 -0.31 -8.10
CA PRO A 140 -8.02 0.70 -8.96
C PRO A 140 -8.48 1.92 -8.14
N ASP A 141 -8.36 3.11 -8.73
CA ASP A 141 -8.79 4.37 -8.09
C ASP A 141 -10.30 4.40 -7.78
N LYS A 142 -11.09 3.68 -8.58
CA LYS A 142 -12.54 3.53 -8.39
C LYS A 142 -12.90 2.05 -8.31
N ILE A 143 -13.20 1.61 -7.10
CA ILE A 143 -13.73 0.27 -6.83
C ILE A 143 -15.19 0.23 -7.28
N THR A 144 -15.51 -0.67 -8.20
CA THR A 144 -16.88 -0.94 -8.65
C THR A 144 -17.25 -2.38 -8.34
N PHE A 145 -18.45 -2.58 -7.82
CA PHE A 145 -18.92 -3.90 -7.42
C PHE A 145 -19.85 -4.49 -8.48
N SER A 146 -19.62 -5.76 -8.82
CA SER A 146 -20.48 -6.55 -9.68
C SER A 146 -20.84 -7.87 -9.01
N LYS A 147 -22.01 -8.41 -9.31
CA LYS A 147 -22.44 -9.68 -8.73
C LYS A 147 -21.66 -10.82 -9.36
N LEU A 148 -21.13 -11.72 -8.53
CA LEU A 148 -20.42 -12.91 -8.98
C LEU A 148 -21.31 -13.74 -9.94
N GLY A 149 -20.79 -14.06 -11.12
CA GLY A 149 -21.48 -14.87 -12.13
C GLY A 149 -22.34 -14.12 -13.15
N THR A 150 -22.56 -12.79 -13.03
CA THR A 150 -23.25 -12.01 -14.08
C THR A 150 -22.32 -11.31 -15.07
N THR A 151 -21.04 -11.18 -14.70
CA THR A 151 -20.01 -10.45 -15.45
C THR A 151 -18.74 -11.26 -15.66
N VAL A 152 -18.68 -12.48 -15.11
CA VAL A 152 -17.46 -13.27 -14.99
C VAL A 152 -17.62 -14.59 -15.74
N ASP A 153 -17.78 -14.50 -17.06
CA ASP A 153 -18.02 -15.65 -17.95
C ASP A 153 -16.74 -16.47 -18.27
N ARG A 154 -15.64 -16.24 -17.54
CA ARG A 154 -14.33 -16.89 -17.77
C ARG A 154 -13.62 -17.16 -16.44
N SER A 155 -12.62 -18.05 -16.45
CA SER A 155 -11.77 -18.30 -15.27
C SER A 155 -11.14 -17.01 -14.73
N PHE A 156 -11.06 -16.87 -13.42
CA PHE A 156 -10.52 -15.70 -12.72
C PHE A 156 -9.95 -16.07 -11.36
N VAL A 157 -9.11 -15.20 -10.80
CA VAL A 157 -8.59 -15.36 -9.45
C VAL A 157 -9.47 -14.58 -8.47
N LEU A 158 -10.02 -15.28 -7.49
CA LEU A 158 -10.77 -14.70 -6.39
C LEU A 158 -9.87 -14.58 -5.16
N MET A 159 -9.76 -13.37 -4.62
CA MET A 159 -9.14 -13.08 -3.33
C MET A 159 -10.22 -12.75 -2.31
N ASP A 160 -10.18 -13.45 -1.18
CA ASP A 160 -11.08 -13.24 -0.05
C ASP A 160 -10.28 -13.16 1.24
N ILE A 161 -10.86 -12.62 2.32
CA ILE A 161 -10.21 -12.61 3.63
C ILE A 161 -10.14 -14.06 4.14
N SER A 162 -8.97 -14.49 4.59
CA SER A 162 -8.79 -15.75 5.29
C SER A 162 -9.56 -15.72 6.60
N ARG A 163 -10.57 -16.58 6.69
CA ARG A 163 -11.33 -16.79 7.92
C ARG A 163 -10.70 -17.99 8.60
N VAL A 164 -9.91 -17.77 9.64
CA VAL A 164 -9.50 -18.86 10.53
C VAL A 164 -10.76 -19.32 11.24
N LEU A 165 -11.38 -20.38 10.73
CA LEU A 165 -12.60 -20.93 11.28
C LEU A 165 -12.27 -21.64 12.60
N ASP A 166 -12.41 -20.93 13.71
CA ASP A 166 -12.58 -21.62 14.98
C ASP A 166 -13.93 -22.35 14.90
N SER A 167 -13.99 -23.63 15.31
CA SER A 167 -15.13 -24.53 15.02
C SER A 167 -16.52 -23.98 15.40
N LYS A 168 -16.60 -23.06 16.38
CA LYS A 168 -17.82 -22.34 16.77
C LYS A 168 -18.22 -21.20 15.84
N GLU A 169 -17.24 -20.48 15.28
CA GLU A 169 -17.51 -19.42 14.30
C GLU A 169 -17.90 -19.99 12.94
N ALA A 170 -17.51 -21.22 12.61
CA ALA A 170 -17.92 -21.89 11.38
C ALA A 170 -19.44 -22.09 11.27
N ASP A 171 -20.08 -22.46 12.37
CA ASP A 171 -21.54 -22.60 12.46
C ASP A 171 -22.24 -21.22 12.37
N GLU A 172 -21.66 -20.16 12.94
CA GLU A 172 -22.17 -18.79 12.78
C GLU A 172 -21.91 -18.22 11.37
N LEU A 173 -20.85 -18.64 10.69
CA LEU A 173 -20.51 -18.19 9.35
C LEU A 173 -21.37 -18.83 8.24
N HIS A 174 -21.87 -20.04 8.45
CA HIS A 174 -22.97 -20.55 7.63
C HIS A 174 -24.22 -19.66 7.68
N SER A 175 -24.38 -18.86 8.76
CA SER A 175 -25.49 -17.91 8.91
C SER A 175 -25.19 -16.51 8.35
N LYS A 176 -23.92 -16.06 8.34
CA LYS A 176 -23.50 -14.81 7.67
C LYS A 176 -23.30 -15.06 6.18
N LYS A 177 -24.34 -14.82 5.38
CA LYS A 177 -24.21 -14.79 3.91
C LYS A 177 -23.08 -13.83 3.50
N ALA A 178 -22.00 -14.38 2.97
CA ALA A 178 -20.96 -13.59 2.32
C ALA A 178 -21.59 -12.75 1.20
N SER A 179 -21.14 -11.51 1.05
CA SER A 179 -21.63 -10.65 -0.02
C SER A 179 -21.36 -11.31 -1.38
N PRO A 180 -22.36 -11.40 -2.28
CA PRO A 180 -22.15 -11.95 -3.62
C PRO A 180 -21.44 -10.96 -4.56
N TYR A 181 -21.01 -9.81 -4.05
CA TYR A 181 -20.40 -8.75 -4.84
C TYR A 181 -18.88 -8.81 -4.79
N VAL A 182 -18.28 -8.68 -5.96
CA VAL A 182 -16.83 -8.65 -6.17
C VAL A 182 -16.42 -7.41 -6.96
N SER A 183 -15.22 -6.90 -6.68
CA SER A 183 -14.58 -5.84 -7.45
C SER A 183 -13.43 -6.41 -8.26
N ASN A 184 -13.40 -6.08 -9.55
CA ASN A 184 -12.23 -6.32 -10.39
C ASN A 184 -11.12 -5.34 -9.97
N LEU A 185 -9.90 -5.84 -9.76
CA LEU A 185 -8.74 -5.00 -9.46
C LEU A 185 -8.17 -4.27 -10.69
N GLY A 186 -8.58 -4.66 -11.90
CA GLY A 186 -8.00 -4.13 -13.14
C GLY A 186 -6.58 -4.63 -13.40
N THR A 187 -6.14 -5.67 -12.69
CA THR A 187 -4.82 -6.30 -12.81
C THR A 187 -4.96 -7.81 -12.87
N ASP A 188 -3.91 -8.47 -13.36
CA ASP A 188 -3.79 -9.93 -13.38
C ASP A 188 -2.92 -10.45 -12.24
N LEU A 189 -3.01 -11.75 -11.94
CA LEU A 189 -2.28 -12.37 -10.83
C LEU A 189 -0.76 -12.17 -10.94
N GLY A 190 -0.21 -12.23 -12.16
CA GLY A 190 1.22 -12.01 -12.39
C GLY A 190 1.66 -10.61 -12.00
N SER A 191 0.98 -9.59 -12.53
CA SER A 191 1.24 -8.18 -12.22
C SER A 191 0.96 -7.85 -10.74
N PHE A 192 -0.07 -8.44 -10.14
CA PHE A 192 -0.33 -8.27 -8.71
C PHE A 192 0.82 -8.76 -7.83
N ILE A 193 1.38 -9.95 -8.13
CA ILE A 193 2.51 -10.50 -7.38
C ILE A 193 3.74 -9.61 -7.54
N GLU A 194 4.03 -9.18 -8.77
CA GLU A 194 5.16 -8.29 -9.08
C GLU A 194 5.04 -6.95 -8.34
N ASN A 195 3.90 -6.28 -8.47
CA ASN A 195 3.65 -4.99 -7.81
C ASN A 195 3.63 -5.12 -6.28
N SER A 196 3.12 -6.23 -5.73
CA SER A 196 3.17 -6.49 -4.28
C SER A 196 4.61 -6.66 -3.77
N ASN A 197 5.48 -7.30 -4.56
CA ASN A 197 6.90 -7.43 -4.24
C ASN A 197 7.64 -6.09 -4.37
N ASP A 198 7.32 -5.30 -5.40
CA ASP A 198 7.86 -3.96 -5.58
C ASP A 198 7.45 -3.03 -4.43
N LEU A 199 6.20 -3.12 -3.98
CA LEU A 199 5.72 -2.38 -2.82
C LEU A 199 6.55 -2.72 -1.58
N LYS A 200 6.73 -4.01 -1.29
CA LYS A 200 7.57 -4.49 -0.18
C LYS A 200 9.00 -3.96 -0.27
N ASN A 201 9.60 -4.03 -1.45
CA ASN A 201 10.97 -3.55 -1.68
C ASN A 201 11.08 -2.03 -1.51
N GLU A 202 10.13 -1.26 -2.03
CA GLU A 202 10.14 0.20 -1.92
C GLU A 202 9.86 0.67 -0.48
N LEU A 203 8.94 0.00 0.24
CA LEU A 203 8.73 0.23 1.68
C LEU A 203 10.05 0.00 2.44
N GLY A 204 10.74 -1.11 2.18
CA GLY A 204 12.02 -1.41 2.81
C GLY A 204 13.11 -0.38 2.49
N LYS A 205 13.22 0.07 1.24
CA LYS A 205 14.16 1.13 0.82
C LYS A 205 13.85 2.45 1.51
N TRP A 206 12.57 2.83 1.56
CA TRP A 206 12.13 4.08 2.17
C TRP A 206 12.39 4.11 3.68
N LEU A 207 12.05 3.03 4.39
CA LEU A 207 12.31 2.86 5.82
C LEU A 207 13.81 2.97 6.14
N LYS A 208 14.66 2.32 5.34
CA LYS A 208 16.12 2.43 5.49
C LYS A 208 16.61 3.86 5.28
N LYS A 209 16.06 4.59 4.30
CA LYS A 209 16.43 5.99 4.00
C LYS A 209 16.16 6.94 5.17
N ILE A 210 15.10 6.70 5.93
CA ILE A 210 14.76 7.51 7.11
C ILE A 210 15.43 7.01 8.40
N GLY A 211 16.27 5.98 8.33
CA GLY A 211 17.07 5.48 9.46
C GLY A 211 16.46 4.30 10.22
N ILE A 212 15.37 3.70 9.73
CA ILE A 212 14.76 2.52 10.35
C ILE A 212 15.36 1.27 9.69
N LYS A 213 16.17 0.52 10.45
CA LYS A 213 16.91 -0.64 9.93
C LYS A 213 16.19 -1.96 10.11
N ASP A 214 15.38 -2.11 11.16
CA ASP A 214 14.70 -3.35 11.48
C ASP A 214 13.32 -3.05 12.09
N LEU A 215 12.28 -3.02 11.26
CA LEU A 215 10.93 -3.25 11.77
C LEU A 215 10.71 -4.76 11.80
N ASN A 216 10.13 -5.28 12.88
CA ASN A 216 9.64 -6.66 13.02
C ASN A 216 8.42 -6.90 12.10
N LEU A 217 8.61 -6.69 10.80
CA LEU A 217 7.58 -6.86 9.78
C LEU A 217 7.56 -8.33 9.38
N LYS A 218 6.39 -8.93 9.46
CA LYS A 218 6.13 -10.28 8.99
C LYS A 218 6.08 -10.28 7.46
N TRP A 219 7.25 -10.11 6.85
CA TRP A 219 7.36 -10.05 5.39
C TRP A 219 7.14 -11.39 4.70
N ASN A 220 7.42 -12.50 5.40
CA ASN A 220 7.57 -13.85 4.82
C ASN A 220 7.07 -14.99 5.72
N LYS A 221 6.55 -14.71 6.93
CA LYS A 221 6.07 -15.77 7.82
C LYS A 221 4.88 -16.49 7.20
#